data_AF-A0A7C5FK86-F1
#
_entry.id   AF-A0A7C5FK86-F1
#
_cell.length_a   1.000
_cell.length_b   1.000
_cell.length_c   1.000
_cell.angle_alpha   90.00
_cell.angle_beta   90.00
_cell.angle_gamma   90.00
#
_symmetry.space_group_name_H-M   'P 1'
#
loop_
_entity.id
_entity.type
_entity.pdbx_description
1 polymer ?
#
loop_
_entity_poly.entity_id
_entity_poly.type
_entity_poly.pdbx_seq_one_letter_code
_entity_poly.pdbx_strand_id
1 'polypeptide(L)' 'MGRTTPTARQSIERIAESVEKMCSLMNSTDARIARDLLAKGRKRSAEISFSAIDPETGFILALLLEIEKEILSIRERT' A
#
# COMPACT_ATOMS: atom_id res chain seq x y z
N MET A 1 13.21 4.43 -28.18
CA MET A 1 13.03 5.15 -26.91
C MET A 1 12.71 4.12 -25.84
N GLY A 2 13.66 3.83 -24.94
CA GLY A 2 13.51 2.77 -23.94
C GLY A 2 12.41 3.12 -22.93
N ARG A 3 11.39 2.27 -22.81
CA ARG A 3 10.42 2.36 -21.71
C ARG A 3 11.19 2.06 -20.43
N THR A 4 11.47 3.08 -19.62
CA THR A 4 12.04 2.89 -18.29
C THR A 4 11.03 2.13 -17.45
N THR A 5 11.38 0.92 -17.00
CA THR A 5 10.58 0.17 -16.02
C THR A 5 10.42 1.07 -14.79
N PRO A 6 9.18 1.38 -14.36
CA PRO A 6 8.97 2.22 -13.18
C PRO A 6 9.56 1.52 -11.95
N THR A 7 10.19 2.31 -11.07
CA THR A 7 10.68 1.80 -9.79
C THR A 7 9.49 1.46 -8.89
N ALA A 8 9.67 0.58 -7.89
CA ALA A 8 8.60 0.26 -6.95
C ALA A 8 8.03 1.51 -6.27
N ARG A 9 8.87 2.49 -5.95
CA ARG A 9 8.41 3.80 -5.45
C ARG A 9 7.50 4.52 -6.43
N GLN A 10 7.87 4.57 -7.72
CA GLN A 10 7.06 5.22 -8.76
C GLN A 10 5.72 4.48 -8.96
N SER A 11 5.73 3.15 -8.94
CA SER A 11 4.49 2.36 -9.02
C SER A 11 3.59 2.60 -7.81
N ILE A 12 4.15 2.61 -6.59
CA ILE A 12 3.39 2.88 -5.37
C ILE A 12 2.78 4.30 -5.37
N GLU A 13 3.49 5.30 -5.91
CA GLU A 13 2.94 6.64 -6.01
C GLU A 13 1.76 6.70 -6.99
N ARG A 14 1.85 6.01 -8.13
CA ARG A 14 0.73 5.89 -9.08
C ARG A 14 -0.48 5.19 -8.48
N ILE A 15 -0.25 4.15 -7.66
CA ILE A 15 -1.32 3.47 -6.91
C ILE A 15 -1.99 4.47 -5.98
N ALA A 16 -1.21 5.24 -5.23
CA ALA A 16 -1.74 6.23 -4.29
C ALA A 16 -2.56 7.33 -4.99
N GLU A 17 -2.08 7.87 -6.11
CA GLU A 17 -2.83 8.84 -6.92
C GLU A 17 -4.16 8.26 -7.43
N SER A 18 -4.15 7.00 -7.87
CA SER A 18 -5.34 6.32 -8.37
C SER A 18 -6.35 6.07 -7.25
N VAL A 19 -5.88 5.66 -6.07
CA VAL A 19 -6.71 5.48 -4.88
C VAL A 19 -7.24 6.81 -4.37
N GLU A 20 -6.49 7.90 -4.44
CA GLU A 20 -6.98 9.22 -4.02
C GLU A 20 -8.14 9.71 -4.90
N LYS A 21 -8.08 9.44 -6.21
CA LYS A 21 -9.23 9.67 -7.11
C LYS A 21 -10.44 8.85 -6.68
N MET A 22 -10.23 7.59 -6.31
CA MET A 22 -11.29 6.72 -5.80
C MET A 22 -11.86 7.25 -4.47
N CYS A 23 -11.03 7.74 -3.55
CA CYS A 23 -11.44 8.35 -2.29
C CYS A 23 -12.39 9.53 -2.48
N SER A 24 -12.27 10.29 -3.57
CA SER A 24 -13.18 11.41 -3.88
C SER A 24 -14.63 10.99 -4.14
N LEU A 25 -14.85 9.71 -4.45
CA LEU A 25 -16.16 9.11 -4.72
C LEU A 25 -16.71 8.32 -3.52
N MET A 26 -15.89 8.14 -2.47
CA MET A 26 -16.22 7.40 -1.27
C MET A 26 -16.87 8.30 -0.21
N ASN A 27 -17.61 7.69 0.72
CA ASN A 27 -17.97 8.39 1.94
C ASN A 27 -16.70 8.69 2.78
N SER A 28 -16.81 9.60 3.74
CA SER A 28 -15.67 10.05 4.55
C SER A 28 -14.97 8.94 5.33
N THR A 29 -15.73 7.92 5.77
CA THR A 29 -15.19 6.81 6.56
C THR A 29 -14.35 5.89 5.68
N ASP A 30 -14.89 5.48 4.53
CA ASP A 30 -14.20 4.60 3.59
C ASP A 30 -12.97 5.28 2.98
N ALA A 31 -13.09 6.57 2.63
CA ALA A 31 -11.96 7.36 2.15
C ALA A 31 -10.83 7.43 3.18
N ARG A 32 -11.16 7.57 4.48
CA ARG A 32 -10.16 7.53 5.55
C ARG A 32 -9.50 6.17 5.65
N ILE A 33 -10.29 5.08 5.63
CA ILE A 33 -9.76 3.70 5.67
C ILE A 33 -8.80 3.47 4.50
N ALA A 34 -9.20 3.84 3.28
CA ALA A 34 -8.35 3.68 2.09
C ALA A 34 -7.03 4.45 2.19
N ARG A 35 -7.03 5.68 2.73
CA ARG A 35 -5.81 6.46 2.96
C ARG A 35 -4.91 5.84 4.03
N ASP A 36 -5.49 5.29 5.10
CA ASP A 36 -4.72 4.60 6.14
C ASP A 36 -4.06 3.33 5.57
N LEU A 37 -4.78 2.57 4.72
CA LEU A 37 -4.25 1.40 4.02
C LEU A 37 -3.08 1.79 3.08
N LEU A 38 -3.22 2.89 2.33
CA LEU A 38 -2.13 3.42 1.50
C LEU A 38 -0.88 3.76 2.32
N ALA A 39 -1.07 4.42 3.46
CA ALA A 39 0.03 4.78 4.35
C ALA A 39 0.78 3.54 4.86
N LYS A 40 0.06 2.45 5.19
CA LYS A 40 0.64 1.17 5.59
C LYS A 40 1.49 0.54 4.48
N GLY A 41 0.97 0.44 3.26
CA GLY A 41 1.72 -0.11 2.13
C GLY A 41 2.96 0.71 1.75
N ARG A 42 2.89 2.04 1.86
CA ARG A 42 4.02 2.96 1.59
C ARG A 42 5.23 2.74 2.51
N LYS A 43 5.00 2.37 3.78
CA LYS A 43 6.08 2.12 4.77
C LYS A 43 7.09 1.06 4.32
N ARG A 44 6.65 0.09 3.52
CA ARG A 44 7.46 -1.06 3.07
C ARG A 44 7.94 -0.93 1.63
N SER A 45 7.81 0.25 1.02
CA SER A 45 8.27 0.50 -0.36
C SER A 45 9.75 0.14 -0.60
N ALA A 46 10.60 0.31 0.42
CA ALA A 46 12.00 -0.13 0.36
C ALA A 46 12.12 -1.65 0.25
N GLU A 47 11.43 -2.40 1.12
CA GLU A 47 11.42 -3.88 1.12
C GLU A 47 10.95 -4.42 -0.25
N ILE A 48 9.90 -3.82 -0.81
CA ILE A 48 9.38 -4.17 -2.14
C ILE A 48 10.42 -3.90 -3.22
N SER A 49 11.13 -2.78 -3.15
CA SER A 49 12.17 -2.41 -4.13
C SER A 49 13.35 -3.40 -4.17
N PHE A 50 13.63 -4.08 -3.05
CA PHE A 50 14.69 -5.08 -2.97
C PHE A 50 14.19 -6.52 -3.20
N SER A 51 12.88 -6.72 -3.23
CA SER A 51 12.27 -7.99 -3.59
C SER A 51 12.21 -8.12 -5.11
N ALA A 52 12.45 -9.32 -5.66
CA ALA A 52 12.22 -9.61 -7.08
C ALA A 52 10.72 -9.72 -7.43
N ILE A 53 9.84 -9.16 -6.59
CA ILE A 53 8.39 -9.18 -6.73
C ILE A 53 7.97 -7.91 -7.47
N ASP A 54 6.92 -8.00 -8.28
CA ASP A 54 6.34 -6.82 -8.91
C ASP A 54 5.82 -5.83 -7.83
N PRO A 55 5.93 -4.51 -8.05
CA PRO A 55 5.56 -3.51 -7.05
C PRO A 55 4.12 -3.59 -6.57
N GLU A 56 3.18 -3.94 -7.46
CA GLU A 56 1.76 -4.07 -7.17
C GLU A 56 1.51 -5.22 -6.19
N THR A 57 2.04 -6.42 -6.46
CA THR A 57 1.95 -7.58 -5.57
C THR A 57 2.68 -7.32 -4.26
N GLY A 58 3.88 -6.72 -4.31
CA GLY A 58 4.63 -6.35 -3.12
C GLY A 58 3.86 -5.37 -2.22
N PHE A 59 3.15 -4.41 -2.82
CA PHE A 59 2.31 -3.46 -2.10
C PHE A 59 1.14 -4.14 -1.38
N ILE A 60 0.48 -5.09 -2.03
CA ILE A 60 -0.61 -5.88 -1.42
C ILE A 60 -0.07 -6.71 -0.24
N LEU A 61 1.05 -7.41 -0.43
CA LEU A 61 1.68 -8.19 0.65
C LEU A 61 2.09 -7.32 1.84
N ALA A 62 2.67 -6.16 1.56
CA ALA A 62 3.01 -5.18 2.60
C ALA A 62 1.77 -4.74 3.41
N LEU A 63 0.66 -4.50 2.71
CA LEU A 63 -0.61 -4.14 3.34
C LEU A 63 -1.14 -5.25 4.24
N LEU A 64 -1.17 -6.49 3.74
CA LEU A 64 -1.61 -7.65 4.50
C LEU A 64 -0.75 -7.90 5.74
N LEU A 65 0.58 -7.72 5.63
CA LEU A 65 1.49 -7.84 6.77
C LEU A 65 1.21 -6.81 7.87
N GLU A 66 0.91 -5.56 7.51
CA GLU A 66 0.58 -4.53 8.50
C GLU A 66 -0.80 -4.76 9.14
N ILE A 67 -1.78 -5.25 8.37
CA ILE A 67 -3.09 -5.64 8.92
C ILE A 67 -2.93 -6.82 9.89
N GLU A 68 -2.17 -7.85 9.53
CA GLU A 68 -1.95 -9.01 10.39
C GLU A 68 -1.23 -8.63 11.71
N LYS A 69 -0.24 -7.73 11.64
CA LYS A 69 0.40 -7.19 12.85
C LYS A 69 -0.58 -6.50 13.80
N GLU A 70 -1.50 -5.69 13.26
CA GLU A 70 -2.52 -5.03 14.07
C GLU A 70 -3.47 -6.05 14.70
N ILE A 71 -3.89 -7.07 13.95
CA ILE A 71 -4.74 -8.17 14.45
C ILE A 71 -4.02 -8.93 15.56
N LEU A 72 -2.76 -9.30 15.37
CA LEU A 72 -1.94 -9.97 16.39
C LEU A 72 -1.83 -9.12 17.66
N SER A 73 -1.56 -7.82 17.51
CA SER A 73 -1.47 -6.91 18.66
C SER A 73 -2.79 -6.80 19.43
N ILE A 74 -3.94 -6.85 18.75
CA ILE A 74 -5.26 -6.87 19.40
C ILE A 74 -5.47 -8.20 20.15
N ARG A 75 -5.11 -9.33 19.53
CA ARG A 75 -5.24 -10.67 20.14
C ARG A 75 -4.36 -10.83 21.37
N GLU A 76 -3.14 -10.30 21.37
CA GLU A 76 -2.23 -10.38 22.52
C GLU A 76 -2.67 -9.51 23.71
N ARG A 77 -3.57 -8.55 23.49
CA ARG A 77 -4.14 -7.67 24.52
C ARG A 77 -5.47 -8.17 25.09
N THR A 78 -6.02 -9.25 24.53
CA THR A 78 -7.31 -9.84 24.92
C THR A 78 -7.07 -11.15 25.67
#